data_AF-A0A531JJD3-F1
#
_entry.id   AF-A0A531JJD3-F1
#
_cell.length_a   1.000
_cell.length_b   1.000
_cell.length_c   1.000
_cell.angle_alpha   90.00
_cell.angle_beta   90.00
_cell.angle_gamma   90.00
#
_symmetry.space_group_name_H-M   'P 1'
#
loop_
_entity.id
_entity.type
_entity.pdbx_description
1 polymer ?
#
loop_
_entity_poly.entity_id
_entity_poly.type
_entity_poly.pdbx_seq_one_letter_code
_entity_poly.pdbx_strand_id
1 'polypeptide(L)' 'MAPRKQLTRLKAPYLKRILLEPARVEDWEQYPWNLPIFASRAFEFEFTTPITIIVGENGTGKST' A
#
# COMPACT_ATOMS: atom_id res chain seq x y z
N MET A 1 18.34 -27.41 -7.33
CA MET A 1 18.37 -26.09 -6.66
C MET A 1 18.41 -26.33 -5.15
N ALA A 2 19.43 -25.81 -4.45
CA ALA A 2 19.46 -25.89 -2.99
C ALA A 2 18.40 -24.94 -2.39
N PRO A 3 17.67 -25.33 -1.33
CA PRO A 3 16.66 -24.47 -0.73
C PRO A 3 17.32 -23.23 -0.14
N ARG A 4 16.81 -22.05 -0.52
CA ARG A 4 17.32 -20.77 -0.03
C ARG A 4 16.94 -20.65 1.45
N LYS A 5 17.95 -20.50 2.32
CA LYS A 5 17.76 -20.41 3.77
C LYS A 5 16.83 -19.21 4.07
N GLN A 6 15.72 -19.47 4.77
CA GLN A 6 14.80 -18.41 5.20
C GLN A 6 15.51 -17.47 6.18
N LEU A 7 15.53 -16.18 5.86
CA LEU A 7 16.18 -15.15 6.68
C LEU A 7 15.33 -14.71 7.88
N THR A 8 14.06 -15.13 7.95
CA THR A 8 13.11 -14.76 9.00
C THR A 8 12.22 -15.94 9.38
N ARG A 9 11.75 -15.96 10.63
CA ARG A 9 10.75 -16.92 11.14
C ARG A 9 9.31 -16.43 10.99
N LEU A 10 9.12 -15.19 10.53
CA LEU A 10 7.78 -14.64 10.30
C LEU A 10 7.07 -15.46 9.22
N LYS A 11 5.76 -15.63 9.38
CA LYS A 11 4.93 -16.18 8.30
C LYS A 11 4.47 -15.04 7.41
N ALA A 12 4.56 -15.25 6.10
CA ALA A 12 4.00 -14.32 5.14
C ALA A 12 2.47 -14.19 5.34
N PRO A 13 1.85 -13.04 5.01
CA PRO A 13 2.49 -11.84 4.46
C PRO A 13 3.30 -11.10 5.52
N TYR A 14 4.49 -10.62 5.13
CA TYR A 14 5.42 -9.92 6.02
C TYR A 14 5.00 -8.46 6.24
N LEU A 15 4.45 -7.83 5.21
CA LEU A 15 3.75 -6.56 5.32
C LEU A 15 2.29 -6.86 5.67
N LYS A 16 1.76 -6.23 6.73
CA LYS A 16 0.39 -6.49 7.19
C LYS A 16 -0.60 -5.46 6.70
N ARG A 17 -0.23 -4.19 6.78
CA ARG A 17 -1.14 -3.08 6.50
C ARG A 17 -0.38 -1.82 6.13
N ILE A 18 -0.98 -1.00 5.28
CA ILE A 18 -0.61 0.40 5.02
C ILE A 18 -1.78 1.27 5.47
N LEU A 19 -1.46 2.41 6.08
CA LEU A 19 -2.42 3.41 6.55
C LEU A 19 -1.96 4.79 6.09
N LEU A 20 -2.90 5.63 5.70
CA LEU A 20 -2.66 7.05 5.57
C LEU A 20 -2.78 7.71 6.94
N GLU A 21 -1.76 8.49 7.30
CA GLU A 21 -1.76 9.33 8.49
C GLU A 21 -2.15 10.76 8.07
N PRO A 22 -3.44 11.17 8.21
CA PRO A 22 -3.94 12.39 7.56
C PRO A 22 -3.28 13.66 8.09
N ALA A 23 -2.83 13.64 9.36
CA ALA A 23 -2.12 14.74 10.00
C ALA A 23 -0.76 15.07 9.36
N ARG A 24 -0.23 14.18 8.49
CA ARG A 24 1.04 14.37 7.78
C ARG A 24 0.86 14.79 6.33
N VAL A 25 -0.36 15.00 5.88
CA VAL A 25 -0.65 15.51 4.54
C VAL A 25 -0.64 17.03 4.60
N GLU A 26 0.34 17.64 3.92
CA GLU A 26 0.51 19.10 3.89
C GLU A 26 -0.56 19.80 3.04
N ASP A 27 -0.88 19.24 1.86
CA ASP A 27 -1.87 19.78 0.93
C ASP A 27 -2.66 18.66 0.24
N TRP A 28 -3.98 18.65 0.43
CA TRP A 28 -4.88 17.65 -0.15
C TRP A 28 -5.20 17.89 -1.63
N GLU A 29 -4.96 19.10 -2.14
CA GLU A 29 -5.20 19.45 -3.54
C GLU A 29 -3.98 19.15 -4.43
N GLN A 30 -2.83 18.83 -3.82
CA GLN A 30 -1.60 18.50 -4.51
C GLN A 30 -1.49 16.99 -4.79
N TYR A 31 -0.91 16.63 -5.94
CA TYR A 31 -0.55 15.23 -6.21
C TYR A 31 0.46 14.73 -5.16
N PRO A 32 0.27 13.53 -4.59
CA PRO A 32 -0.73 12.53 -4.97
C PRO A 32 -2.05 12.57 -4.17
N TRP A 33 -2.19 13.49 -3.22
CA TRP A 33 -3.32 13.53 -2.28
C TRP A 33 -4.66 13.90 -2.90
N ASN A 34 -4.63 14.57 -4.06
CA ASN A 34 -5.81 14.90 -4.84
C ASN A 34 -6.37 13.72 -5.66
N LEU A 35 -5.74 12.54 -5.61
CA LEU A 35 -6.27 11.35 -6.28
C LEU A 35 -7.58 10.88 -5.62
N PRO A 36 -8.56 10.37 -6.40
CA PRO A 36 -9.85 9.93 -5.86
C PRO A 36 -9.76 8.88 -4.74
N ILE A 37 -8.70 8.05 -4.75
CA ILE A 37 -8.45 7.04 -3.71
C ILE A 37 -8.22 7.63 -2.31
N PHE A 38 -7.90 8.93 -2.22
CA PHE A 38 -7.69 9.67 -0.98
C PHE A 38 -8.80 10.69 -0.68
N ALA A 39 -9.89 10.71 -1.46
CA ALA A 39 -10.96 11.70 -1.32
C ALA A 39 -11.65 11.68 0.06
N SER A 40 -11.72 10.51 0.70
CA SER A 40 -12.21 10.35 2.08
C SER A 40 -11.25 10.90 3.15
N ARG A 41 -10.03 11.31 2.76
CA ARG A 41 -8.91 11.69 3.63
C ARG A 41 -8.49 10.60 4.61
N ALA A 42 -8.89 9.36 4.33
CA ALA A 42 -8.55 8.17 5.08
C ALA A 42 -8.29 7.03 4.09
N PHE A 43 -7.20 6.31 4.28
CA PHE A 43 -6.86 5.18 3.43
C PHE A 43 -6.25 4.09 4.30
N GLU A 44 -6.73 2.87 4.09
CA GLU A 44 -6.25 1.66 4.75
C GLU A 44 -6.22 0.53 3.71
N PHE A 45 -5.13 -0.22 3.70
CA PHE A 45 -4.99 -1.39 2.86
C PHE A 45 -4.32 -2.53 3.63
N GLU A 46 -5.03 -3.64 3.79
CA GLU A 46 -4.54 -4.84 4.47
C GLU A 46 -4.06 -5.89 3.47
N PHE A 47 -2.91 -6.50 3.76
CA PHE A 47 -2.35 -7.60 2.99
C PHE A 47 -2.82 -8.93 3.58
N THR A 48 -3.70 -9.61 2.85
CA THR A 48 -4.22 -10.94 3.24
C THR A 48 -3.44 -12.08 2.61
N THR A 49 -2.67 -11.81 1.55
CA THR A 49 -1.86 -12.80 0.81
C THR A 49 -0.39 -12.37 0.71
N PRO A 50 0.57 -13.32 0.68
CA PRO A 50 1.99 -13.02 0.49
C PRO A 50 2.33 -12.26 -0.79
N ILE A 51 1.51 -12.44 -1.83
CA ILE A 51 1.58 -11.73 -3.11
C ILE A 51 0.22 -11.07 -3.32
N THR A 52 0.21 -9.75 -3.40
CA THR A 52 -0.98 -8.94 -3.66
C THR A 52 -0.79 -8.20 -4.98
N ILE A 53 -1.78 -8.24 -5.87
CA ILE A 53 -1.73 -7.60 -7.19
C ILE A 53 -2.72 -6.43 -7.19
N ILE A 54 -2.23 -5.23 -7.45
CA ILE A 54 -3.04 -4.00 -7.55
C ILE A 54 -3.28 -3.70 -9.03
N VAL A 55 -4.54 -3.57 -9.45
CA VAL A 55 -4.96 -3.38 -10.86
C VAL A 55 -5.86 -2.15 -10.99
N GLY A 56 -5.80 -1.47 -12.13
CA GLY A 56 -6.56 -0.24 -12.42
C GLY A 56 -5.91 0.58 -13.53
N GLU A 57 -6.63 1.57 -14.05
CA GLU A 57 -6.17 2.43 -15.15
C GLU A 57 -4.94 3.27 -14.79
N ASN A 58 -4.19 3.76 -15.79
CA ASN A 58 -3.04 4.62 -15.50
C ASN A 58 -3.49 5.91 -14.81
N GLY A 59 -2.75 6.36 -13.80
CA GLY A 59 -3.10 7.55 -13.01
C GLY A 59 -4.06 7.32 -11.83
N THR A 60 -4.55 6.09 -11.58
CA THR A 60 -5.45 5.82 -10.44
C THR A 60 -4.76 5.68 -9.07
N GLY A 61 -3.45 5.95 -8.98
CA GLY A 61 -2.68 5.85 -7.73
C GLY A 61 -2.05 4.49 -7.41
N LYS A 62 -1.94 3.57 -8.38
CA LYS A 62 -1.34 2.24 -8.15
C LYS A 62 0.15 2.26 -7.81
N SER A 63 0.88 3.23 -8.35
CA SER A 63 2.32 3.39 -8.14
C SER A 63 2.64 4.36 -6.99
N THR A 64 1.61 4.89 -6.33
CA THR A 64 1.68 5.86 -5.26
C THR A 64 1.40 5.16 -3.94
#